data_AF-A0A969FSE4-F1
#
_entry.id   AF-A0A969FSE4-F1
#
_cell.length_a   1.000
_cell.length_b   1.000
_cell.length_c   1.000
_cell.angle_alpha   90.00
_cell.angle_beta   90.00
_cell.angle_gamma   90.00
#
_symmetry.space_group_name_H-M   'P 1'
#
loop_
_entity.id
_entity.type
_entity.pdbx_description
1 polymer ?
#
loop_
_entity_poly.entity_id
_entity_poly.type
_entity_poly.pdbx_seq_one_letter_code
_entity_poly.pdbx_strand_id
1 'polypeptide(L)' 'MSTETCARLDRYRGFRHVVRNLYAFELDPQQIQTLVEGLQPAMEQVSQELAAFAQFLERTAGEAKTI' A
#
# COMPACT_ATOMS: atom_id res chain seq x y z
N MET A 1 5.12 7.95 -4.42
CA MET A 1 4.73 7.14 -3.25
C MET A 1 5.38 7.74 -2.03
N SER A 2 4.59 8.14 -1.04
CA SER A 2 5.13 8.72 0.20
C SER A 2 5.94 7.67 0.98
N THR A 3 6.93 8.11 1.76
CA THR A 3 7.72 7.23 2.64
C THR A 3 6.87 6.52 3.69
N GLU A 4 5.80 7.18 4.14
CA GLU A 4 4.83 6.63 5.08
C GLU A 4 4.02 5.48 4.45
N THR A 5 3.59 5.65 3.21
CA THR A 5 2.83 4.63 2.46
C THR A 5 3.67 3.38 2.21
N CYS A 6 4.96 3.57 1.87
CA CYS A 6 5.91 2.46 1.75
C CYS A 6 6.09 1.69 3.07
N ALA A 7 6.29 2.40 4.19
CA ALA A 7 6.45 1.78 5.50
C ALA A 7 5.20 1.00 5.94
N ARG A 8 4.00 1.51 5.63
CA ARG A 8 2.73 0.80 5.87
C ARG A 8 2.64 -0.47 5.04
N LEU A 9 3.00 -0.42 3.76
CA LEU A 9 3.00 -1.58 2.85
C LEU A 9 3.99 -2.67 3.26
N ASP A 10 5.16 -2.32 3.80
CA ASP A 10 6.15 -3.29 4.24
C ASP A 10 5.66 -4.18 5.39
N ARG A 11 4.80 -3.67 6.28
CA ARG A 11 4.17 -4.49 7.33
C ARG A 11 3.29 -5.60 6.75
N TYR A 12 2.54 -5.31 5.68
CA TYR A 12 1.73 -6.33 5.00
C TYR A 12 2.60 -7.35 4.24
N ARG A 13 3.73 -6.93 3.68
CA ARG A 13 4.69 -7.84 3.03
C ARG A 13 5.37 -8.76 4.05
N GLY A 14 5.70 -8.23 5.23
CA GLY A 14 6.19 -9.01 6.37
C GLY A 14 5.16 -10.04 6.83
N PHE A 15 3.89 -9.64 6.99
CA PHE A 15 2.81 -10.55 7.34
C PHE A 15 2.67 -11.70 6.33
N ARG A 16 2.73 -11.42 5.03
CA ARG A 16 2.72 -12.45 3.97
C ARG A 16 3.87 -13.45 4.12
N HIS A 17 5.05 -12.98 4.54
CA HIS A 17 6.20 -13.85 4.77
C HIS A 17 6.00 -14.74 6.00
N VAL A 18 5.45 -14.18 7.09
CA VAL A 18 5.13 -14.91 8.33
C VAL A 18 4.09 -16.00 8.07
N VAL A 19 2.95 -15.66 7.45
CA VAL A 19 1.89 -16.62 7.12
C VAL A 19 2.37 -17.75 6.19
N ARG A 20 3.35 -17.48 5.32
CA ARG A 20 3.85 -18.46 4.35
C ARG A 20 4.95 -19.37 4.90
N ASN A 21 5.75 -18.92 5.87
CA ASN A 21 6.92 -19.65 6.36
C ASN A 21 6.78 -20.18 7.80
N LEU A 22 5.99 -19.53 8.65
CA LEU A 22 5.66 -20.02 9.98
C LEU A 22 4.22 -20.53 9.94
N TYR A 23 4.05 -21.84 10.03
CA TYR A 23 2.77 -22.48 10.32
C TYR A 23 2.05 -21.69 11.43
N ALA A 24 0.75 -21.44 11.24
CA ALA A 24 -0.14 -20.51 11.95
C ALA A 24 -0.12 -20.49 13.51
N PHE A 25 0.71 -21.29 14.16
CA PHE A 25 0.87 -21.45 15.60
C PHE A 25 1.49 -20.23 16.31
N GLU A 26 2.19 -19.34 15.58
CA GLU A 26 2.77 -18.09 16.14
C GLU A 26 2.01 -16.82 15.71
N LEU A 27 0.85 -16.96 15.05
CA LEU A 27 0.07 -15.81 14.64
C LEU A 27 -0.59 -15.14 15.85
N ASP A 28 -0.04 -14.00 16.26
CA ASP A 28 -0.63 -13.14 17.28
C ASP A 28 -1.93 -12.49 16.75
N PRO A 29 -3.11 -12.82 17.33
CA PRO A 29 -4.39 -12.27 16.89
C PRO A 29 -4.46 -10.74 16.97
N GLN A 30 -3.75 -10.13 17.93
CA GLN A 30 -3.75 -8.69 18.11
C GLN A 30 -3.02 -7.98 16.96
N GLN A 31 -1.92 -8.56 16.48
CA GLN A 31 -1.20 -8.05 15.31
C GLN A 31 -2.02 -8.24 14.02
N ILE A 32 -2.72 -9.36 13.87
CA ILE A 32 -3.63 -9.57 12.74
C ILE A 32 -4.75 -8.54 12.74
N GLN A 33 -5.40 -8.32 13.88
CA GLN A 33 -6.45 -7.33 14.00
C GLN A 33 -5.96 -5.93 13.60
N THR A 34 -4.78 -5.54 14.10
CA THR A 34 -4.15 -4.26 13.74
C THR A 34 -3.91 -4.13 12.22
N LEU A 35 -3.48 -5.21 11.57
CA LEU A 35 -3.28 -5.23 10.11
C LEU A 35 -4.61 -5.14 9.37
N VAL A 36 -5.66 -5.83 9.83
CA VAL A 36 -6.98 -5.81 9.20
C VAL A 36 -7.62 -4.43 9.31
N GLU A 37 -7.58 -3.81 10.50
CA GLU A 37 -8.09 -2.45 10.75
C GLU A 37 -7.36 -1.40 9.90
N GLY A 38 -6.05 -1.57 9.72
CA GLY A 38 -5.23 -0.66 8.90
C GLY A 38 -5.32 -0.89 7.39
N LEU A 39 -5.93 -2.00 6.93
CA LEU A 39 -5.86 -2.42 5.54
C LEU A 39 -6.63 -1.49 4.60
N GLN A 40 -7.89 -1.21 4.95
CA GLN A 40 -8.75 -0.32 4.17
C GLN A 40 -8.12 1.08 4.00
N PRO A 41 -7.72 1.80 5.07
CA PRO A 41 -7.13 3.13 4.90
C PRO A 41 -5.79 3.09 4.14
N ALA A 42 -4.98 2.05 4.31
CA ALA A 42 -3.74 1.89 3.53
C ALA A 42 -4.04 1.71 2.03
N MET A 43 -5.04 0.91 1.68
CA MET A 43 -5.45 0.68 0.29
C MET A 43 -6.04 1.94 -0.35
N GLU A 44 -6.85 2.70 0.39
CA GLU A 44 -7.39 3.99 -0.06
C GLU A 44 -6.26 4.99 -0.33
N GLN A 45 -5.29 5.11 0.59
CA GLN A 45 -4.14 5.99 0.43
C GLN A 45 -3.29 5.62 -0.80
N VAL A 46 -2.98 4.33 -0.98
CA VAL A 46 -2.23 3.86 -2.15
C VAL A 46 -2.98 4.16 -3.44
N SER A 47 -4.29 3.90 -3.47
CA SER A 47 -5.12 4.13 -4.65
C SER A 47 -5.18 5.62 -5.01
N GLN A 48 -5.32 6.50 -4.01
CA GLN A 48 -5.32 7.95 -4.21
C GLN A 48 -3.98 8.44 -4.74
N GLU A 49 -2.86 7.99 -4.18
CA GLU A 49 -1.52 8.39 -4.64
C GLU A 49 -1.24 7.90 -6.07
N LEU A 50 -1.67 6.69 -6.43
CA LEU A 50 -1.55 6.17 -7.79
C LEU A 50 -2.44 6.91 -8.78
N ALA A 51 -3.68 7.25 -8.38
CA ALA A 51 -4.58 8.05 -9.21
C ALA A 51 -4.03 9.47 -9.42
N ALA A 52 -3.49 10.10 -8.38
CA ALA A 52 -2.84 11.41 -8.48
C ALA A 52 -1.61 11.36 -9.41
N PHE A 53 -0.82 10.28 -9.33
CA PHE A 53 0.31 10.08 -10.22
C PHE A 53 -0.13 9.85 -11.68
N ALA A 54 -1.18 9.07 -11.92
CA ALA A 54 -1.74 8.89 -13.27
C ALA A 54 -2.25 10.22 -13.85
N GLN A 55 -2.99 11.01 -13.06
CA GLN A 55 -3.43 12.34 -13.47
C GLN A 55 -2.26 13.29 -13.77
N PHE A 56 -1.18 13.21 -12.99
CA PHE A 56 0.04 13.97 -13.26
C PHE A 56 0.62 13.59 -14.63
N LEU A 57 0.77 12.30 -14.92
CA LEU A 57 1.28 11.83 -16.21
C LEU A 57 0.39 12.25 -17.39
N GLU A 58 -0.93 12.16 -17.24
CA GLU A 58 -1.90 12.60 -18.26
C GLU A 58 -1.78 14.10 -18.55
N ARG A 59 -1.64 14.93 -17.51
CA ARG A 59 -1.42 16.38 -17.67
C ARG A 59 -0.10 16.66 -18.38
N THR A 60 1.00 16.05 -17.95
CA THR A 60 2.31 16.23 -18.60
C THR A 60 2.29 15.76 -20.06
N ALA A 61 1.60 14.67 -20.38
CA ALA A 61 1.45 14.19 -21.75
C ALA A 61 0.55 15.10 -22.61
N GLY A 62 -0.53 15.64 -22.05
CA GLY A 62 -1.41 16.60 -22.72
C GLY A 62 -0.73 17.94 -22.99
N GLU A 63 0.05 18.44 -22.03
CA GLU A 63 0.88 19.64 -22.18
C GLU A 63 1.97 19.45 -23.24
N ALA A 64 2.61 18.28 -23.29
CA ALA A 64 3.62 17.94 -24.31
C ALA A 64 3.06 17.85 -25.74
N LYS A 65 1.73 17.75 -25.92
CA LYS A 65 1.08 17.69 -27.24
C LYS A 65 0.70 19.06 -27.80
N THR A 66 0.88 20.14 -27.03
CA THR A 66 0.46 21.51 -27.38
C THR A 66 1.65 22.44 -27.70
N ILE A 67 2.88 21.92 -27.74
CA ILE A 67 4.10 22.66 -28.11
C ILE A 67 4.69 22.08 -29.40
#